data_AF-A0A1Q7APK5-F1
#
_entry.id   AF-A0A1Q7APK5-F1
#
_cell.length_a   1.000
_cell.length_b   1.000
_cell.length_c   1.000
_cell.angle_alpha   90.00
_cell.angle_beta   90.00
_cell.angle_gamma   90.00
#
_symmetry.space_group_name_H-M   'P 1'
#
loop_
_entity.id
_entity.type
_entity.pdbx_description
1 polymer ?
#
loop_
_entity_poly.entity_id
_entity_poly.type
_entity_poly.pdbx_seq_one_letter_code
_entity_poly.pdbx_strand_id
1 'polypeptide(L)'
;MGGVPDWVEFRRSEAAAVIDLVRAVAATGDPGEHGDGVEVVIEAPRKGWVGRLLDDGQPEQARIAVTKFGGAVRYPFHVQLVTDHGGAAARRLPRVPGWAVSNSNGLAFLIQKGTGERWDWAALVGGAVAALSALRPDADEDGWRAGVDRAVRRG
;
A
#
# COMPACT_ATOMS: atom_id res chain seq x y z
N MET A 1 -17.92 13.63 10.13
CA MET A 1 -17.87 13.92 8.69
C MET A 1 -16.53 13.44 8.20
N GLY A 2 -16.47 12.24 7.63
CA GLY A 2 -15.22 11.69 7.09
C GLY A 2 -14.85 12.45 5.82
N GLY A 3 -13.78 13.24 5.87
CA GLY A 3 -13.24 13.90 4.69
C GLY A 3 -12.85 12.85 3.67
N VAL A 4 -13.24 13.02 2.42
CA VAL A 4 -12.69 12.24 1.31
C VAL A 4 -11.17 12.41 1.38
N PRO A 5 -10.38 11.32 1.36
CA PRO A 5 -8.93 11.44 1.36
C PRO A 5 -8.52 12.34 0.20
N ASP A 6 -7.62 13.31 0.42
CA ASP A 6 -6.95 13.99 -0.67
C ASP A 6 -6.11 12.94 -1.40
N TRP A 7 -6.65 12.43 -2.51
CA TRP A 7 -6.00 11.45 -3.35
C TRP A 7 -4.99 12.17 -4.25
N VAL A 8 -3.77 11.65 -4.27
CA VAL A 8 -2.73 12.07 -5.21
C VAL A 8 -2.71 11.10 -6.36
N GLU A 9 -2.98 11.59 -7.57
CA GLU A 9 -2.81 10.82 -8.80
C GLU A 9 -1.35 10.78 -9.23
N PHE A 10 -0.92 9.64 -9.79
CA PHE A 10 0.45 9.45 -10.26
C PHE A 10 0.53 8.43 -11.39
N ARG A 11 1.66 8.38 -12.08
CA ARG A 11 2.00 7.31 -13.02
C ARG A 11 2.73 6.20 -12.29
N ARG A 12 2.47 4.95 -12.65
CA ARG A 12 3.12 3.78 -12.03
C ARG A 12 4.65 3.89 -11.96
N SER A 13 5.28 4.39 -13.01
CA SER A 13 6.74 4.58 -13.12
C SER A 13 7.26 5.83 -12.40
N GLU A 14 6.38 6.74 -11.98
CA GLU A 14 6.71 8.02 -11.34
C GLU A 14 5.99 8.17 -9.99
N ALA A 15 6.46 7.45 -8.98
CA ALA A 15 5.85 7.42 -7.64
C ALA A 15 6.41 8.48 -6.66
N ALA A 16 7.09 9.52 -7.15
CA ALA A 16 7.77 10.53 -6.30
C ALA A 16 6.81 11.22 -5.32
N ALA A 17 5.62 11.62 -5.79
CA ALA A 17 4.62 12.26 -4.95
C ALA A 17 4.08 11.33 -3.84
N VAL A 18 4.05 10.02 -4.10
CA VAL A 18 3.64 9.01 -3.09
C VAL A 18 4.73 8.80 -2.05
N ILE A 19 6.01 8.85 -2.46
CA ILE A 19 7.16 8.82 -1.54
C ILE A 19 7.10 10.02 -0.58
N ASP A 20 6.84 11.21 -1.12
CA ASP A 20 6.71 12.43 -0.31
C ASP A 20 5.50 12.36 0.63
N LEU A 21 4.38 11.79 0.17
CA LEU A 21 3.20 11.54 1.01
C LEU A 21 3.51 10.60 2.18
N VAL A 22 4.15 9.46 1.93
CA VAL A 22 4.55 8.50 2.98
C VAL A 22 5.50 9.16 3.97
N ARG A 23 6.47 9.94 3.49
CA ARG A 23 7.40 10.67 4.34
C ARG A 23 6.69 11.71 5.20
N ALA A 24 5.75 12.46 4.64
CA ALA A 24 4.96 13.45 5.36
C ALA A 24 4.12 12.79 6.46
N VAL A 25 3.42 11.69 6.15
CA VAL A 25 2.64 10.92 7.13
C VAL A 25 3.52 10.34 8.23
N ALA A 26 4.71 9.83 7.89
CA ALA A 26 5.65 9.34 8.89
C ALA A 26 6.12 10.47 9.82
N ALA A 27 6.39 11.65 9.29
CA ALA A 27 6.91 12.78 10.06
C ALA A 27 5.90 13.33 11.09
N THR A 28 4.59 13.16 10.87
CA THR A 28 3.57 13.63 11.81
C THR A 28 3.45 12.75 13.05
N GLY A 29 3.87 11.49 12.99
CA GLY A 29 3.62 10.51 14.06
C GLY A 29 2.12 10.37 14.35
N ASP A 30 1.28 10.48 13.32
CA ASP A 30 -0.18 10.48 13.47
C ASP A 30 -0.67 9.12 14.02
N PRO A 31 -1.35 9.09 15.18
CA PRO A 31 -1.90 7.86 15.75
C PRO A 31 -3.17 7.37 15.02
N GLY A 32 -3.72 8.14 14.08
CA GLY A 32 -4.98 7.84 13.42
C GLY A 32 -6.19 8.08 14.33
N GLU A 33 -7.39 7.93 13.78
CA GLU A 33 -8.65 8.21 14.48
C GLU A 33 -8.90 7.28 15.68
N HIS A 34 -8.29 6.10 15.66
CA HIS A 34 -8.50 5.05 16.65
C HIS A 34 -7.25 4.73 17.47
N GLY A 35 -6.14 5.43 17.24
CA GLY A 35 -4.88 5.18 17.94
C GLY A 35 -4.06 4.02 17.36
N ASP A 36 -4.56 3.32 16.36
CA ASP A 36 -3.92 2.14 15.77
C ASP A 36 -2.89 2.47 14.69
N GLY A 37 -2.74 3.75 14.34
CA GLY A 37 -1.88 4.27 13.30
C GLY A 37 -2.62 4.60 12.01
N VAL A 38 -1.85 4.95 10.99
CA VAL A 38 -2.29 5.46 9.70
C VAL A 38 -1.68 4.62 8.59
N GLU A 39 -2.46 4.40 7.54
CA GLU A 39 -2.04 3.72 6.33
C GLU A 39 -2.02 4.68 5.14
N VAL A 40 -0.99 4.55 4.29
CA VAL A 40 -1.03 5.11 2.93
C VAL A 40 -1.53 4.02 2.00
N VAL A 41 -2.68 4.28 1.37
CA VAL A 41 -3.34 3.36 0.45
C VAL A 41 -2.94 3.75 -0.97
N ILE A 42 -2.35 2.81 -1.72
CA ILE A 42 -2.09 2.93 -3.15
C ILE A 42 -3.10 2.07 -3.88
N GLU A 43 -3.81 2.64 -4.85
CA GLU A 43 -4.78 1.93 -5.68
C GLU A 43 -4.28 1.81 -7.12
N ALA A 44 -4.36 0.59 -7.66
CA ALA A 44 -4.17 0.35 -9.08
C ALA A 44 -5.41 0.78 -9.88
N PRO A 45 -5.25 1.22 -11.14
CA PRO A 45 -6.37 1.61 -11.97
C PRO A 45 -7.36 0.46 -12.13
N ARG A 46 -8.66 0.82 -12.13
CA ARG A 46 -9.73 -0.12 -12.44
C ARG A 46 -9.55 -0.67 -13.85
N LYS A 47 -9.94 -1.92 -14.07
CA LYS A 47 -9.95 -2.50 -15.42
C LYS A 47 -10.78 -1.61 -16.37
N GLY A 48 -10.34 -1.52 -17.62
CA GLY A 48 -11.07 -0.82 -18.68
C GLY A 48 -12.48 -1.39 -18.90
N TRP A 49 -13.27 -0.76 -19.77
CA TRP A 49 -14.70 -1.07 -19.95
C TRP A 49 -15.04 -2.56 -20.14
N VAL A 50 -14.16 -3.33 -20.80
CA VAL A 50 -14.31 -4.79 -20.98
C VAL A 50 -14.16 -5.56 -19.67
N GLY A 51 -13.29 -5.11 -18.77
CA GLY A 51 -13.09 -5.73 -17.46
C GLY A 51 -14.17 -5.37 -16.46
N ARG A 52 -14.78 -4.17 -16.55
CA ARG A 52 -15.91 -3.77 -15.66
C ARG A 52 -17.17 -4.61 -15.88
N LEU A 53 -17.38 -5.15 -17.08
CA LEU A 53 -18.53 -6.02 -17.38
C LEU A 53 -18.47 -7.40 -16.70
N LEU A 54 -17.30 -7.77 -16.18
CA LEU A 54 -17.05 -9.06 -15.51
C LEU A 54 -16.63 -8.88 -14.04
N ASP A 55 -16.50 -7.63 -13.58
CA ASP A 55 -15.82 -7.28 -12.34
C ASP A 55 -16.38 -5.98 -11.75
N ASP A 56 -17.31 -6.14 -10.81
CA ASP A 56 -17.84 -5.05 -9.97
C ASP A 56 -16.89 -4.72 -8.80
N GLY A 57 -15.66 -5.25 -8.82
CA GLY A 57 -14.71 -5.22 -7.73
C GLY A 57 -14.21 -3.83 -7.34
N GLN A 58 -13.84 -3.70 -6.06
CA GLN A 58 -13.05 -2.58 -5.57
C GLN A 58 -11.67 -2.57 -6.26
N PRO A 59 -11.05 -1.40 -6.49
CA PRO A 59 -9.70 -1.35 -7.04
C PRO A 59 -8.74 -2.13 -6.13
N GLU A 60 -7.77 -2.83 -6.72
CA GLU A 60 -6.73 -3.51 -5.95
C GLU A 60 -5.86 -2.49 -5.24
N GLN A 61 -5.52 -2.78 -3.98
CA GLN A 61 -4.82 -1.84 -3.11
C GLN A 61 -3.58 -2.44 -2.46
N ALA A 62 -2.58 -1.58 -2.27
CA ALA A 62 -1.46 -1.80 -1.38
C ALA A 62 -1.53 -0.78 -0.26
N ARG A 63 -1.72 -1.25 0.98
CA ARG A 63 -1.89 -0.42 2.16
C ARG A 63 -0.63 -0.47 2.98
N ILE A 64 0.14 0.61 2.91
CA ILE A 64 1.41 0.77 3.62
C ILE A 64 1.12 1.23 5.04
N ALA A 65 1.41 0.41 6.03
CA ALA A 65 1.31 0.80 7.43
C ALA A 65 2.51 1.68 7.82
N VAL A 66 2.32 3.00 7.69
CA VAL A 66 3.36 4.00 7.94
C VAL A 66 3.55 4.22 9.44
N THR A 67 2.47 4.47 10.16
CA THR A 67 2.48 4.57 11.62
C THR A 67 1.76 3.38 12.26
N LYS A 68 2.17 3.04 13.49
CA LYS A 68 1.60 1.96 14.31
C LYS A 68 0.87 2.55 15.51
N PHE A 69 0.46 1.66 16.42
CA PHE A 69 -0.19 2.05 17.67
C PHE A 69 0.52 3.21 18.38
N GLY A 70 -0.25 4.24 18.74
CA GLY A 70 0.23 5.45 19.37
C GLY A 70 1.05 6.37 18.45
N GLY A 71 0.97 6.21 17.13
CA GLY A 71 1.67 7.06 16.15
C GLY A 71 3.13 6.65 15.88
N ALA A 72 3.57 5.51 16.40
CA ALA A 72 4.96 5.09 16.30
C ALA A 72 5.36 4.72 14.87
N VAL A 73 6.39 5.36 14.33
CA VAL A 73 7.07 4.95 13.09
C VAL A 73 8.21 4.01 13.44
N ARG A 74 8.08 2.72 13.07
CA ARG A 74 9.11 1.72 13.39
C ARG A 74 9.13 0.53 12.43
N TYR A 75 10.32 -0.02 12.18
CA TYR A 75 10.50 -1.27 11.45
C TYR A 75 9.90 -2.47 12.23
N PRO A 76 9.59 -3.58 11.52
CA PRO A 76 9.47 -3.68 10.07
C PRO A 76 8.23 -2.91 9.55
N PHE A 77 8.27 -2.40 8.31
CA PHE A 77 7.08 -1.89 7.63
C PHE A 77 6.34 -3.04 6.95
N HIS A 78 5.02 -3.01 7.00
CA HIS A 78 4.19 -3.96 6.28
C HIS A 78 3.31 -3.24 5.28
N VAL A 79 3.11 -3.91 4.14
CA VAL A 79 2.19 -3.52 3.09
C VAL A 79 1.15 -4.63 3.00
N GLN A 80 -0.09 -4.34 3.36
CA GLN A 80 -1.20 -5.26 3.15
C GLN A 80 -1.67 -5.14 1.70
N LEU A 81 -1.86 -6.28 1.05
CA LEU A 81 -2.42 -6.33 -0.31
C LEU A 81 -3.90 -6.71 -0.23
N VAL A 82 -4.75 -5.83 -0.75
CA VAL A 82 -6.19 -6.03 -0.88
C VAL A 82 -6.48 -6.29 -2.35
N THR A 83 -6.68 -7.56 -2.69
CA THR A 83 -6.87 -8.04 -4.07
C THR A 83 -7.87 -9.18 -4.08
N ASP A 84 -8.44 -9.50 -5.23
CA ASP A 84 -9.36 -10.64 -5.40
C ASP A 84 -8.69 -11.99 -5.13
N HIS A 85 -7.35 -12.01 -5.14
CA HIS A 85 -6.58 -13.18 -4.79
C HIS A 85 -6.49 -13.44 -3.28
N GLY A 86 -6.88 -12.47 -2.44
CA GLY A 86 -6.70 -12.53 -0.99
C GLY A 86 -5.28 -13.00 -0.61
N GLY A 87 -5.19 -13.93 0.34
CA GLY A 87 -3.92 -14.49 0.80
C GLY A 87 -3.16 -15.29 -0.27
N ALA A 88 -3.82 -15.74 -1.35
CA ALA A 88 -3.14 -16.41 -2.46
C ALA A 88 -2.26 -15.45 -3.27
N ALA A 89 -2.45 -14.13 -3.15
CA ALA A 89 -1.56 -13.13 -3.75
C ALA A 89 -0.10 -13.32 -3.32
N ALA A 90 0.14 -13.74 -2.07
CA ALA A 90 1.48 -14.00 -1.54
C ALA A 90 2.31 -14.97 -2.39
N ARG A 91 1.66 -15.95 -3.05
CA ARG A 91 2.34 -16.96 -3.88
C ARG A 91 2.66 -16.47 -5.29
N ARG A 92 2.05 -15.35 -5.71
CA ARG A 92 2.21 -14.75 -7.04
C ARG A 92 3.29 -13.67 -7.07
N LEU A 93 3.71 -13.20 -5.90
CA LEU A 93 4.72 -12.16 -5.79
C LEU A 93 6.13 -12.71 -6.04
N PRO A 94 6.99 -11.94 -6.74
CA PRO A 94 8.39 -12.31 -6.88
C PRO A 94 9.11 -12.27 -5.53
N ARG A 95 10.13 -13.11 -5.37
CA ARG A 95 11.04 -13.02 -4.24
C ARG A 95 12.07 -11.93 -4.52
N VAL A 96 12.06 -10.88 -3.69
CA VAL A 96 12.98 -9.74 -3.82
C VAL A 96 13.85 -9.65 -2.56
N PRO A 97 15.18 -9.47 -2.69
CA PRO A 97 16.06 -9.21 -1.54
C PRO A 97 15.56 -8.03 -0.70
N GLY A 98 15.67 -8.13 0.63
CA GLY A 98 15.17 -7.11 1.55
C GLY A 98 13.66 -7.18 1.84
N TRP A 99 12.93 -8.08 1.16
CA TRP A 99 11.50 -8.27 1.38
C TRP A 99 11.20 -9.68 1.90
N ALA A 100 10.24 -9.75 2.82
CA ALA A 100 9.52 -10.98 3.13
C ALA A 100 8.10 -10.89 2.58
N VAL A 101 7.54 -12.03 2.22
CA VAL A 101 6.14 -12.18 1.86
C VAL A 101 5.50 -13.12 2.86
N SER A 102 4.34 -12.74 3.38
CA SER A 102 3.56 -13.52 4.34
C SER A 102 2.11 -13.63 3.89
N ASN A 103 1.44 -14.69 4.33
CA ASN A 103 0.00 -14.83 4.26
C ASN A 103 -0.52 -15.08 5.68
N SER A 104 -1.45 -14.25 6.13
CA SER A 104 -2.11 -14.40 7.43
C SER A 104 -3.57 -13.98 7.32
N ASN A 105 -4.47 -14.70 7.97
CA ASN A 105 -5.91 -14.39 8.00
C ASN A 105 -6.53 -14.19 6.60
N GLY A 106 -6.06 -14.93 5.60
CA GLY A 106 -6.56 -14.79 4.23
C GLY A 106 -6.12 -13.50 3.53
N LEU A 107 -5.12 -12.79 4.06
CA LEU A 107 -4.53 -11.59 3.50
C LEU A 107 -3.06 -11.82 3.17
N ALA A 108 -2.58 -11.16 2.10
CA ALA A 108 -1.18 -11.18 1.72
C ALA A 108 -0.48 -9.92 2.22
N PHE A 109 0.74 -10.08 2.71
CA PHE A 109 1.58 -8.99 3.21
C PHE A 109 2.95 -9.02 2.57
N LEU A 110 3.44 -7.86 2.13
CA LEU A 110 4.86 -7.61 1.96
C LEU A 110 5.42 -6.98 3.23
N ILE A 111 6.60 -7.41 3.64
CA ILE A 111 7.28 -6.92 4.84
C ILE A 111 8.67 -6.48 4.42
N GLN A 112 8.93 -5.17 4.48
CA GLN A 112 10.25 -4.63 4.22
C GLN A 112 11.14 -4.87 5.45
N LYS A 113 12.20 -5.65 5.28
CA LYS A 113 13.20 -5.89 6.31
C LYS A 113 14.14 -4.69 6.34
N GLY A 114 14.20 -3.98 7.46
CA GLY A 114 15.15 -2.87 7.62
C GLY A 114 16.59 -3.38 7.66
N THR A 115 17.50 -2.62 7.06
CA THR A 115 18.96 -2.91 7.08
C THR A 115 19.81 -1.74 7.60
N GLY A 116 19.22 -0.70 8.21
CA GLY A 116 19.99 0.47 8.69
C GLY A 116 19.25 1.44 9.63
N GLU A 117 19.90 2.56 9.94
CA GLU A 117 19.44 3.60 10.89
C GLU A 117 18.39 4.58 10.32
N ARG A 118 18.13 4.56 9.00
CA ARG A 118 17.16 5.44 8.32
C ARG A 118 16.14 4.65 7.50
N TRP A 119 14.93 5.19 7.40
CA TRP A 119 13.84 4.61 6.64
C TRP A 119 14.03 4.82 5.14
N ASP A 120 14.03 3.72 4.37
CA ASP A 120 14.04 3.78 2.89
C ASP A 120 12.60 3.81 2.35
N TRP A 121 12.05 5.02 2.25
CA TRP A 121 10.70 5.28 1.76
C TRP A 121 10.54 4.97 0.27
N ALA A 122 11.58 5.18 -0.53
CA ALA A 122 11.55 4.92 -1.96
C ALA A 122 11.44 3.42 -2.23
N ALA A 123 12.23 2.61 -1.53
CA ALA A 123 12.10 1.16 -1.60
C ALA A 123 10.72 0.71 -1.10
N LEU A 124 10.19 1.28 -0.01
CA LEU A 124 8.87 0.92 0.53
C LEU A 124 7.74 1.14 -0.49
N VAL A 125 7.67 2.33 -1.09
CA VAL A 125 6.66 2.68 -2.10
C VAL A 125 6.89 1.89 -3.39
N GLY A 126 8.14 1.80 -3.85
CA GLY A 126 8.48 1.03 -5.05
C GLY A 126 8.11 -0.45 -4.91
N GLY A 127 8.33 -1.05 -3.73
CA GLY A 127 7.93 -2.42 -3.44
C GLY A 127 6.42 -2.62 -3.43
N ALA A 128 5.66 -1.66 -2.88
CA ALA A 128 4.20 -1.69 -2.91
C ALA A 128 3.65 -1.60 -4.35
N VAL A 129 4.16 -0.67 -5.16
CA VAL A 129 3.77 -0.49 -6.57
C VAL A 129 4.16 -1.72 -7.40
N ALA A 130 5.37 -2.25 -7.20
CA ALA A 130 5.83 -3.45 -7.90
C ALA A 130 4.98 -4.69 -7.54
N ALA A 131 4.58 -4.83 -6.28
CA ALA A 131 3.70 -5.91 -5.85
C ALA A 131 2.32 -5.83 -6.53
N LEU A 132 1.69 -4.65 -6.55
CA LEU A 132 0.43 -4.47 -7.27
C LEU A 132 0.61 -4.71 -8.77
N SER A 133 1.70 -4.24 -9.37
CA SER A 133 1.98 -4.45 -10.79
C SER A 133 2.18 -5.92 -11.14
N ALA A 134 2.75 -6.72 -10.23
CA ALA A 134 2.89 -8.16 -10.42
C ALA A 134 1.54 -8.89 -10.35
N LEU A 135 0.59 -8.37 -9.58
CA LEU A 135 -0.76 -8.92 -9.46
C LEU A 135 -1.70 -8.40 -10.56
N ARG A 136 -1.40 -7.22 -11.09
CA ARG A 136 -2.12 -6.53 -12.18
C ARG A 136 -1.18 -6.13 -13.31
N PRO A 137 -0.65 -7.12 -14.05
CA PRO A 137 0.27 -6.85 -15.17
C PRO A 137 -0.41 -6.11 -16.34
N ASP A 138 -1.75 -6.12 -16.37
CA ASP A 138 -2.60 -5.45 -17.35
C ASP A 138 -2.98 -4.01 -16.96
N ALA A 139 -2.60 -3.54 -15.76
CA ALA A 139 -2.89 -2.19 -15.33
C ALA A 139 -2.17 -1.16 -16.20
N ASP A 140 -2.91 -0.13 -16.59
CA ASP A 140 -2.38 1.01 -17.34
C ASP A 140 -1.31 1.76 -16.54
N GLU A 141 -0.48 2.51 -17.25
CA GLU A 141 0.57 3.34 -16.65
C GLU A 141 0.01 4.53 -15.87
N ASP A 142 -1.09 5.12 -16.38
CA ASP A 142 -1.81 6.23 -15.77
C ASP A 142 -2.99 5.75 -14.89
N GLY A 143 -3.58 6.65 -14.10
CA GLY A 143 -4.78 6.36 -13.31
C GLY A 143 -4.55 5.68 -11.96
N TRP A 144 -3.28 5.60 -11.54
CA TRP A 144 -2.92 5.21 -10.18
C TRP A 144 -3.17 6.37 -9.21
N ARG A 145 -3.53 6.05 -7.98
CA ARG A 145 -3.75 7.06 -6.95
C ARG A 145 -3.34 6.59 -5.57
N ALA A 146 -2.91 7.52 -4.73
CA ALA A 146 -2.55 7.24 -3.35
C ALA A 146 -3.27 8.19 -2.38
N GLY A 147 -3.65 7.69 -1.21
CA GLY A 147 -4.39 8.45 -0.21
C GLY A 147 -4.04 8.01 1.20
N VAL A 148 -4.43 8.81 2.19
CA VAL A 148 -4.18 8.52 3.61
C VAL A 148 -5.45 8.01 4.26
N ASP A 149 -5.38 6.81 4.84
CA ASP A 149 -6.45 6.24 5.65
C ASP A 149 -6.09 6.33 7.14
N ARG A 150 -6.88 7.13 7.87
CA ARG A 150 -6.75 7.34 9.32
C ARG A 150 -7.78 6.54 10.12
N ALA A 151 -8.74 5.90 9.46
CA ALA A 151 -9.81 5.14 10.10
C ALA A 151 -9.41 3.68 10.38
N VAL A 152 -8.12 3.35 10.24
CA VAL A 152 -7.56 2.03 10.48
C VAL A 152 -7.91 1.56 11.90
N ARG A 153 -8.38 0.31 12.01
CA ARG A 153 -8.56 -0.40 13.28
C ARG A 153 -7.79 -1.70 13.25
N ARG A 154 -6.95 -1.93 14.25
CA ARG A 154 -6.15 -3.15 14.42
C ARG A 154 -6.56 -3.77 15.76
N GLY A 155 -7.51 -4.72 15.68
CA GLY A 155 -7.99 -5.49 16.84
C GLY A 155 -7.02 -6.57 17.29
#